data_AF-A0A3P7PSS0-F1
#
_entry.id   AF-A0A3P7PSS0-F1
#
_cell.length_a   1.000
_cell.length_b   1.000
_cell.length_c   1.000
_cell.angle_alpha   90.00
_cell.angle_beta   90.00
_cell.angle_gamma   90.00
#
_symmetry.space_group_name_H-M   'P 1'
#
loop_
_entity.id
_entity.type
_entity.pdbx_description
1 polymer ?
#
loop_
_entity_poly.entity_id
_entity_poly.type
_entity_poly.pdbx_seq_one_letter_code
_entity_poly.pdbx_strand_id
1 'polypeptide(L)'
;MVDNTTEWLGDQFTRLHLQITNEYDWTMEGFAERARVRMLARNKQRQMISTERIQHLGLDLAVAHMICDLGGRVQFVGSDRWFQRYNQGPSGLPNCYVGDLKLEAIDASGTPIMYEGFKFFSELTELRYLRLRRCVHVNDHCLSLVGLITKSPLQLLDINREFVCLLLEDYLPKVYIEGVDYLGQLSDEQRQRVLSISAPDPVPLLEQHDQSSDSDQ
;
A
#
# COMPACT_ATOMS: atom_id res chain seq x y z
N MET A 1 52.01 -13.98 20.34
CA MET A 1 50.64 -13.46 20.19
C MET A 1 50.56 -12.25 21.09
N VAL A 2 50.60 -11.05 20.51
CA VAL A 2 50.56 -9.79 21.27
C VAL A 2 49.12 -9.32 21.22
N ASP A 3 48.40 -9.41 22.34
CA ASP A 3 47.09 -8.78 22.48
C ASP A 3 47.28 -7.27 22.62
N ASN A 4 46.88 -6.55 21.57
CA ASN A 4 46.97 -5.10 21.44
C ASN A 4 45.72 -4.42 22.05
N THR A 5 45.48 -4.61 23.34
CA THR A 5 44.37 -3.93 24.05
C THR A 5 44.89 -3.06 25.20
N THR A 6 45.80 -2.13 24.87
CA THR A 6 46.11 -0.99 25.74
C THR A 6 45.07 0.12 25.56
N GLU A 7 43.81 -0.18 25.84
CA GLU A 7 42.82 0.87 26.12
C GLU A 7 42.95 1.22 27.61
N TRP A 8 43.23 2.48 27.93
CA TRP A 8 43.35 2.93 29.31
C TRP A 8 42.02 2.71 30.06
N LEU A 9 42.07 2.37 31.35
CA LEU A 9 40.87 2.11 32.17
C LEU A 9 39.83 3.24 32.09
N GLY A 10 40.25 4.49 31.92
CA GLY A 10 39.36 5.64 31.71
C GLY A 10 38.52 5.55 30.43
N ASP A 11 39.09 5.05 29.33
CA ASP A 11 38.37 4.86 28.07
C ASP A 11 37.39 3.68 28.16
N GLN A 12 37.75 2.63 28.89
CA GLN A 12 36.83 1.52 29.19
C GLN A 12 35.62 1.99 30.02
N PHE A 13 35.86 2.80 31.05
CA PHE A 13 34.78 3.38 31.86
C PHE A 13 33.92 4.35 31.06
N THR A 14 34.51 5.15 30.17
CA THR A 14 33.77 6.09 29.34
C THR A 14 32.92 5.35 28.31
N ARG A 15 33.43 4.27 27.70
CA ARG A 15 32.65 3.37 26.83
C ARG A 15 31.51 2.69 27.57
N LEU A 16 31.78 2.12 28.75
CA LEU A 16 30.76 1.50 29.59
C LEU A 16 29.71 2.53 30.00
N HIS A 17 30.12 3.73 30.40
CA HIS A 17 29.21 4.79 30.78
C HIS A 17 28.38 5.27 29.59
N LEU A 18 28.96 5.41 28.38
CA LEU A 18 28.23 5.71 27.15
C LEU A 18 27.26 4.60 26.78
N GLN A 19 27.65 3.33 26.92
CA GLN A 19 26.78 2.18 26.67
C GLN A 19 25.60 2.18 27.65
N ILE A 20 25.87 2.41 28.93
CA ILE A 20 24.86 2.50 29.98
C ILE A 20 23.93 3.70 29.75
N THR A 21 24.45 4.90 29.44
CA THR A 21 23.58 6.08 29.24
C THR A 21 22.80 6.01 27.93
N ASN A 22 23.37 5.42 26.88
CA ASN A 22 22.66 5.16 25.61
C ASN A 22 21.54 4.12 25.80
N GLU A 23 21.75 3.10 26.65
CA GLU A 23 20.70 2.13 26.98
C GLU A 23 19.62 2.70 27.90
N TYR A 24 19.98 3.68 28.74
CA TYR A 24 19.11 4.25 29.78
C TYR A 24 18.88 5.75 29.60
N ASP A 25 18.45 6.16 28.41
CA ASP A 25 17.84 7.48 28.23
C ASP A 25 16.50 7.51 28.98
N TRP A 26 16.51 7.91 30.25
CA TRP A 26 15.34 8.01 31.14
C TRP A 26 14.43 9.20 30.80
N THR A 27 14.76 9.93 29.75
CA THR A 27 13.94 11.02 29.23
C THR A 27 12.61 10.48 28.69
N MET A 28 11.55 11.30 28.78
CA MET A 28 10.24 10.96 28.22
C MET A 28 10.35 10.71 26.69
N GLU A 29 11.26 11.43 26.03
CA GLU A 29 11.60 11.25 24.61
C GLU A 29 12.24 9.88 24.34
N GLY A 30 13.20 9.45 25.16
CA GLY A 30 13.82 8.12 25.05
C GLY A 30 12.82 6.99 25.30
N PHE A 31 11.90 7.13 26.25
CA PHE A 31 10.83 6.16 26.45
C PHE A 31 9.86 6.12 25.25
N ALA A 32 9.46 7.28 24.73
CA ALA A 32 8.61 7.38 23.56
C ALA A 32 9.27 6.74 22.33
N GLU A 33 10.56 6.98 22.11
CA GLU A 33 11.31 6.37 21.02
C GLU A 33 11.44 4.86 21.19
N ARG A 34 11.77 4.36 22.39
CA ARG A 34 11.78 2.91 22.66
C ARG A 34 10.39 2.28 22.49
N ALA A 35 9.32 2.97 22.85
CA ALA A 35 7.96 2.50 22.61
C ALA A 35 7.64 2.44 21.11
N ARG A 36 8.03 3.47 20.36
CA ARG A 36 7.88 3.55 18.90
C ARG A 36 8.66 2.45 18.19
N VAL A 37 9.93 2.23 18.53
CA VAL A 37 10.78 1.17 17.96
C VAL A 37 10.19 -0.21 18.25
N ARG A 38 9.73 -0.46 19.49
CA ARG A 38 9.07 -1.74 19.84
C ARG A 38 7.75 -1.93 19.08
N MET A 39 6.95 -0.87 18.92
CA MET A 39 5.72 -0.92 18.15
C MET A 39 5.99 -1.22 16.67
N LEU A 40 7.00 -0.57 16.09
CA LEU A 40 7.41 -0.79 14.71
C LEU A 40 7.91 -2.23 14.49
N ALA A 41 8.75 -2.73 15.39
CA ALA A 41 9.23 -4.12 15.34
C ALA A 41 8.09 -5.13 15.43
N ARG A 42 7.10 -4.90 16.30
CA ARG A 42 5.89 -5.73 16.38
C ARG A 42 5.07 -5.66 15.10
N ASN A 43 4.84 -4.46 14.55
CA ASN A 43 4.11 -4.29 13.30
C ASN A 43 4.82 -5.00 12.14
N LYS A 44 6.15 -4.99 12.13
CA LYS A 44 6.97 -5.67 11.11
C LYS A 44 6.78 -7.18 11.19
N GLN A 45 6.89 -7.74 12.39
CA GLN A 45 6.68 -9.18 12.60
C GLN A 45 5.28 -9.64 12.19
N ARG A 46 4.25 -8.83 12.43
CA ARG A 46 2.86 -9.16 12.06
C ARG A 46 2.61 -9.19 10.55
N GLN A 47 3.46 -8.53 9.77
CA GLN A 47 3.37 -8.46 8.31
C GLN A 47 4.23 -9.54 7.61
N MET A 48 5.06 -10.25 8.37
CA MET A 48 5.86 -11.34 7.83
C MET A 48 4.98 -12.58 7.69
N ILE A 49 4.75 -12.99 6.44
CA ILE A 49 4.04 -14.23 6.13
C ILE A 49 5.09 -15.35 6.02
N SER A 50 5.01 -16.33 6.94
CA SER A 50 5.85 -17.53 6.88
C SER A 50 5.44 -18.42 5.71
N THR A 51 6.41 -19.08 5.07
CA THR A 51 6.16 -20.01 3.95
C THR A 51 5.20 -21.15 4.34
N GLU A 52 5.28 -21.64 5.58
CA GLU A 52 4.34 -22.65 6.12
C GLU A 52 2.88 -22.17 6.08
N ARG A 53 2.64 -20.88 6.37
CA ARG A 53 1.31 -20.28 6.32
C ARG A 53 0.79 -20.22 4.89
N ILE A 54 1.66 -19.90 3.93
CA ILE A 54 1.33 -19.89 2.51
C ILE A 54 0.98 -21.30 2.02
N GLN A 55 1.72 -22.32 2.45
CA GLN A 55 1.44 -23.71 2.10
C GLN A 55 0.12 -24.21 2.68
N HIS A 56 -0.26 -23.77 3.89
CA HIS A 56 -1.48 -24.23 4.56
C HIS A 56 -2.76 -23.49 4.11
N LEU A 57 -2.67 -22.18 3.89
CA LEU A 57 -3.82 -21.31 3.58
C LEU A 57 -3.92 -20.95 2.09
N GLY A 58 -2.82 -21.03 1.35
CA GLY A 58 -2.67 -20.36 0.06
C GLY A 58 -2.18 -18.92 0.22
N LEU A 59 -1.55 -18.38 -0.83
CA LEU A 59 -0.97 -17.05 -0.84
C LEU A 59 -2.02 -15.95 -0.63
N ASP A 60 -3.07 -15.94 -1.47
CA ASP A 60 -4.17 -14.96 -1.42
C ASP A 60 -4.82 -14.91 -0.03
N LEU A 61 -5.13 -16.07 0.55
CA LEU A 61 -5.75 -16.15 1.87
C LEU A 61 -4.80 -15.74 3.00
N ALA A 62 -3.50 -16.06 2.88
CA ALA A 62 -2.49 -15.61 3.85
C ALA A 62 -2.35 -14.08 3.85
N VAL A 63 -2.37 -13.45 2.67
CA VAL A 63 -2.39 -11.99 2.52
C VAL A 63 -3.69 -11.42 3.09
N ALA A 64 -4.84 -12.04 2.83
CA ALA A 64 -6.13 -11.64 3.37
C ALA A 64 -6.12 -11.58 4.91
N HIS A 65 -5.62 -12.64 5.56
CA HIS A 65 -5.49 -12.69 7.02
C HIS A 65 -4.55 -11.61 7.55
N MET A 66 -3.41 -11.39 6.89
CA MET A 66 -2.47 -10.32 7.27
C MET A 66 -3.16 -8.95 7.22
N ILE A 67 -3.85 -8.61 6.15
CA ILE A 67 -4.53 -7.32 6.00
C ILE A 67 -5.64 -7.15 7.04
N CYS A 68 -6.45 -8.18 7.27
CA CYS A 68 -7.48 -8.15 8.32
C CYS A 68 -6.87 -7.99 9.72
N ASP A 69 -5.74 -8.63 10.01
CA ASP A 69 -5.03 -8.47 11.28
C ASP A 69 -4.50 -7.04 11.45
N LEU A 70 -4.06 -6.38 10.39
CA LEU A 70 -3.67 -4.97 10.42
C LEU A 70 -4.85 -4.00 10.60
N GLY A 71 -6.10 -4.49 10.53
CA GLY A 71 -7.31 -3.69 10.62
C GLY A 71 -7.89 -3.26 9.27
N GLY A 72 -7.30 -3.74 8.17
CA GLY A 72 -7.81 -3.51 6.81
C GLY A 72 -8.97 -4.43 6.47
N ARG A 73 -9.49 -4.25 5.25
CA ARG A 73 -10.58 -5.05 4.69
C ARG A 73 -10.22 -5.56 3.30
N VAL A 74 -10.75 -6.73 2.96
CA VAL A 74 -10.44 -7.43 1.71
C VAL A 74 -11.70 -7.98 1.06
N GLN A 75 -11.65 -8.16 -0.25
CA GLN A 75 -12.71 -8.73 -1.07
C GLN A 75 -12.12 -9.79 -2.00
N PHE A 76 -12.87 -10.89 -2.17
CA PHE A 76 -12.50 -11.97 -3.08
C PHE A 76 -13.29 -11.90 -4.37
N VAL A 77 -12.72 -12.45 -5.44
CA VAL A 77 -13.37 -12.57 -6.75
C VAL A 77 -14.71 -13.29 -6.61
N GLY A 78 -15.77 -12.67 -7.14
CA GLY A 78 -17.13 -13.23 -7.13
C GLY A 78 -17.91 -13.05 -5.82
N SER A 79 -17.33 -12.41 -4.81
CA SER A 79 -18.02 -12.03 -3.57
C SER A 79 -18.14 -10.52 -3.46
N ASP A 80 -19.35 -9.99 -3.31
CA ASP A 80 -19.57 -8.56 -3.03
C ASP A 80 -19.32 -8.19 -1.55
N ARG A 81 -19.09 -9.20 -0.71
CA ARG A 81 -18.86 -9.01 0.72
C ARG A 81 -17.40 -8.63 1.00
N TRP A 82 -17.25 -7.54 1.76
CA TRP A 82 -15.98 -7.16 2.39
C TRP A 82 -15.74 -7.95 3.68
N PHE A 83 -14.55 -8.53 3.80
CA PHE A 83 -14.07 -9.22 5.00
C PHE A 83 -13.19 -8.27 5.80
N GLN A 84 -13.52 -8.09 7.07
CA GLN A 84 -12.78 -7.22 7.98
C GLN A 84 -12.82 -7.80 9.39
N ARG A 85 -11.75 -7.55 10.15
CA ARG A 85 -11.69 -7.88 11.56
C ARG A 85 -12.29 -6.74 12.41
N TYR A 86 -13.52 -6.92 12.87
CA TYR A 86 -14.17 -5.97 13.79
C TYR A 86 -13.81 -6.27 15.25
N ASN A 87 -13.41 -5.26 16.03
CA ASN A 87 -13.20 -5.33 17.49
C ASN A 87 -12.38 -6.56 17.97
N GLN A 88 -11.29 -6.90 17.27
CA GLN A 88 -10.44 -8.07 17.57
C GLN A 88 -11.15 -9.45 17.42
N GLY A 89 -12.39 -9.48 16.93
CA GLY A 89 -13.13 -10.70 16.63
C GLY A 89 -12.55 -11.51 15.47
N PRO A 90 -13.17 -12.63 15.08
CA PRO A 90 -12.74 -13.38 13.90
C PRO A 90 -12.93 -12.54 12.63
N SER A 91 -11.97 -12.59 11.71
CA SER A 91 -12.01 -11.89 10.41
C SER A 91 -13.13 -12.39 9.48
N GLY A 92 -13.79 -13.49 9.83
CA GLY A 92 -14.77 -14.17 8.99
C GLY A 92 -14.14 -14.88 7.78
N LEU A 93 -12.80 -14.93 7.74
CA LEU A 93 -12.04 -15.63 6.71
C LEU A 93 -11.94 -17.12 7.05
N PRO A 94 -11.92 -18.02 6.04
CA PRO A 94 -11.59 -19.41 6.25
C PRO A 94 -10.21 -19.59 6.90
N ASN A 95 -10.11 -20.51 7.85
CA ASN A 95 -8.85 -20.85 8.52
C ASN A 95 -8.11 -22.02 7.86
N CYS A 96 -8.66 -22.57 6.79
CA CYS A 96 -8.07 -23.62 5.96
C CYS A 96 -8.09 -23.18 4.51
N TYR A 97 -7.24 -23.79 3.67
CA TYR A 97 -7.32 -23.60 2.23
C TYR A 97 -8.69 -24.03 1.71
N VAL A 98 -9.46 -23.07 1.19
CA VAL A 98 -10.79 -23.30 0.59
C VAL A 98 -10.69 -22.94 -0.90
N GLY A 99 -10.06 -23.82 -1.68
CA GLY A 99 -9.95 -23.70 -3.14
C GLY A 99 -9.20 -22.46 -3.63
N ASP A 100 -9.39 -22.12 -4.91
CA ASP A 100 -8.73 -20.99 -5.59
C ASP A 100 -9.41 -19.64 -5.28
N LEU A 101 -9.47 -19.28 -3.99
CA LEU A 101 -9.87 -17.95 -3.59
C LEU A 101 -8.82 -16.93 -4.05
N LYS A 102 -9.23 -15.99 -4.89
CA LYS A 102 -8.39 -14.92 -5.40
C LYS A 102 -8.80 -13.58 -4.82
N LEU A 103 -7.81 -12.79 -4.41
CA LEU A 103 -8.06 -11.44 -3.92
C LEU A 103 -8.34 -10.49 -5.08
N GLU A 104 -9.46 -9.78 -4.97
CA GLU A 104 -9.90 -8.80 -5.96
C GLU A 104 -9.64 -7.36 -5.50
N ALA A 105 -10.03 -7.05 -4.27
CA ALA A 105 -9.92 -5.71 -3.73
C ALA A 105 -9.30 -5.74 -2.33
N ILE A 106 -8.38 -4.81 -2.08
CA ILE A 106 -7.72 -4.62 -0.80
C ILE A 106 -7.88 -3.16 -0.40
N ASP A 107 -8.44 -2.93 0.78
CA ASP A 107 -8.44 -1.62 1.41
C ASP A 107 -7.69 -1.70 2.73
N ALA A 108 -6.47 -1.16 2.69
CA ALA A 108 -5.56 -1.06 3.82
C ALA A 108 -5.55 0.36 4.40
N SER A 109 -6.61 1.15 4.19
CA SER A 109 -6.69 2.51 4.72
C SER A 109 -6.59 2.57 6.24
N GLY A 110 -5.78 3.50 6.75
CA GLY A 110 -5.56 3.69 8.19
C GLY A 110 -4.77 2.56 8.85
N THR A 111 -4.23 1.62 8.07
CA THR A 111 -3.43 0.51 8.62
C THR A 111 -1.94 0.90 8.69
N PRO A 112 -1.17 0.31 9.62
CA PRO A 112 0.28 0.50 9.70
C PRO A 112 1.02 -0.44 8.74
N ILE A 113 0.54 -0.60 7.50
CA ILE A 113 1.21 -1.45 6.50
C ILE A 113 2.57 -0.87 6.11
N MET A 114 3.54 -1.74 5.95
CA MET A 114 4.95 -1.46 5.69
C MET A 114 5.45 -2.28 4.51
N TYR A 115 6.69 -2.04 4.12
CA TYR A 115 7.37 -2.70 3.02
C TYR A 115 7.23 -4.23 3.04
N GLU A 116 7.35 -4.86 4.21
CA GLU A 116 7.25 -6.32 4.35
C GLU A 116 5.89 -6.87 3.91
N GLY A 117 4.79 -6.15 4.16
CA GLY A 117 3.45 -6.56 3.76
C GLY A 117 3.23 -6.53 2.24
N PHE A 118 3.92 -5.64 1.53
CA PHE A 118 3.79 -5.50 0.08
C PHE A 118 4.57 -6.56 -0.71
N LYS A 119 5.48 -7.32 -0.09
CA LYS A 119 6.32 -8.30 -0.80
C LYS A 119 5.51 -9.34 -1.58
N PHE A 120 4.36 -9.75 -1.04
CA PHE A 120 3.51 -10.76 -1.63
C PHE A 120 2.46 -10.17 -2.59
N PHE A 121 2.34 -8.84 -2.68
CA PHE A 121 1.36 -8.20 -3.56
C PHE A 121 1.71 -8.41 -5.03
N SER A 122 3.00 -8.50 -5.38
CA SER A 122 3.46 -8.78 -6.74
C SER A 122 3.14 -10.20 -7.24
N GLU A 123 2.80 -11.10 -6.31
CA GLU A 123 2.42 -12.48 -6.61
C GLU A 123 0.90 -12.66 -6.76
N LEU A 124 0.10 -11.65 -6.41
CA LEU A 124 -1.35 -11.66 -6.60
C LEU A 124 -1.69 -11.58 -8.10
N THR A 125 -2.70 -12.35 -8.53
CA THR A 125 -3.06 -12.46 -9.95
C THR A 125 -4.33 -11.68 -10.34
N GLU A 126 -5.25 -11.46 -9.41
CA GLU A 126 -6.58 -10.89 -9.70
C GLU A 126 -6.85 -9.56 -8.95
N LEU A 127 -5.82 -8.95 -8.36
CA LEU A 127 -5.96 -7.70 -7.63
C LEU A 127 -6.31 -6.55 -8.60
N ARG A 128 -7.54 -6.04 -8.49
CA ARG A 128 -8.11 -4.94 -9.29
C ARG A 128 -8.16 -3.61 -8.55
N TYR A 129 -8.42 -3.63 -7.25
CA TYR A 129 -8.59 -2.42 -6.43
C TYR A 129 -7.65 -2.44 -5.24
N LEU A 130 -6.84 -1.38 -5.09
CA LEU A 130 -5.95 -1.18 -3.96
C LEU A 130 -6.13 0.20 -3.35
N ARG A 131 -6.52 0.27 -2.08
CA ARG A 131 -6.69 1.52 -1.35
C ARG A 131 -5.72 1.64 -0.18
N LEU A 132 -4.96 2.73 -0.16
CA LEU A 132 -3.91 3.05 0.80
C LEU A 132 -4.07 4.48 1.36
N ARG A 133 -5.26 4.83 1.88
CA ARG A 133 -5.48 6.15 2.49
C ARG A 133 -4.96 6.19 3.92
N ARG A 134 -4.31 7.29 4.33
CA ARG A 134 -3.85 7.53 5.72
C ARG A 134 -2.91 6.44 6.27
N CYS A 135 -2.11 5.79 5.43
CA CYS A 135 -1.11 4.82 5.86
C CYS A 135 0.19 5.53 6.29
N VAL A 136 0.54 5.47 7.57
CA VAL A 136 1.66 6.24 8.16
C VAL A 136 3.04 5.77 7.68
N HIS A 137 3.17 4.49 7.32
CA HIS A 137 4.47 3.88 7.00
C HIS A 137 4.68 3.58 5.50
N VAL A 138 3.72 3.97 4.65
CA VAL A 138 3.86 3.82 3.19
C VAL A 138 4.83 4.89 2.68
N ASN A 139 5.94 4.43 2.10
CA ASN A 139 6.98 5.25 1.50
C ASN A 139 7.17 4.88 0.02
N ASP A 140 8.05 5.62 -0.66
CA ASP A 140 8.32 5.42 -2.09
C ASP A 140 8.82 3.99 -2.37
N HIS A 141 9.59 3.40 -1.45
CA HIS A 141 10.05 2.01 -1.57
C HIS A 141 8.90 0.99 -1.51
N CYS A 142 7.85 1.23 -0.71
CA CYS A 142 6.63 0.40 -0.72
C CYS A 142 5.92 0.52 -2.06
N LEU A 143 5.91 1.72 -2.65
CA LEU A 143 5.22 2.00 -3.90
C LEU A 143 5.98 1.46 -5.11
N SER A 144 7.32 1.39 -5.04
CA SER A 144 8.10 0.63 -6.00
C SER A 144 7.67 -0.85 -6.06
N LEU A 145 7.31 -1.46 -4.92
CA LEU A 145 6.75 -2.83 -4.92
C LEU A 145 5.35 -2.89 -5.55
N VAL A 146 4.53 -1.86 -5.38
CA VAL A 146 3.23 -1.76 -6.05
C VAL A 146 3.41 -1.69 -7.57
N GLY A 147 4.44 -0.98 -8.06
CA GLY A 147 4.81 -0.98 -9.48
C GLY A 147 5.27 -2.35 -10.00
N LEU A 148 5.74 -3.26 -9.13
CA LEU A 148 6.10 -4.63 -9.49
C LEU A 148 4.90 -5.58 -9.56
N ILE A 149 3.69 -5.11 -9.27
CA ILE A 149 2.46 -5.89 -9.44
C ILE A 149 2.13 -5.97 -10.94
N THR A 150 2.92 -6.76 -11.66
CA THR A 150 2.80 -6.98 -13.11
C THR A 150 1.84 -8.11 -13.45
N LYS A 151 1.56 -8.98 -12.47
CA LYS A 151 0.73 -10.17 -12.64
C LYS A 151 -0.76 -9.92 -12.46
N SER A 152 -1.15 -8.81 -11.82
CA SER A 152 -2.55 -8.48 -11.60
C SER A 152 -3.03 -7.35 -12.51
N PRO A 153 -4.31 -7.38 -12.94
CA PRO A 153 -4.91 -6.29 -13.66
C PRO A 153 -5.34 -5.20 -12.68
N LEU A 154 -4.38 -4.53 -12.03
CA LEU A 154 -4.68 -3.41 -11.15
C LEU A 154 -5.37 -2.32 -12.00
N GLN A 155 -6.57 -1.91 -11.59
CA GLN A 155 -7.39 -0.92 -12.31
C GLN A 155 -7.49 0.38 -11.52
N LEU A 156 -7.57 0.28 -10.19
CA LEU A 156 -7.73 1.44 -9.32
C LEU A 156 -6.75 1.37 -8.15
N LEU A 157 -5.97 2.43 -8.01
CA LEU A 157 -5.04 2.63 -6.90
C LEU A 157 -5.38 3.95 -6.20
N ASP A 158 -5.81 3.89 -4.94
CA ASP A 158 -6.19 5.09 -4.19
C ASP A 158 -5.13 5.42 -3.14
N ILE A 159 -4.37 6.50 -3.37
CA ILE A 159 -3.22 6.92 -2.55
C ILE A 159 -3.31 8.40 -2.19
N ASN A 160 -2.81 8.77 -1.00
CA ASN A 160 -2.95 10.11 -0.43
C ASN A 160 -1.68 10.99 -0.59
N ARG A 161 -0.77 10.68 -1.53
CA ARG A 161 0.53 11.37 -1.67
C ARG A 161 0.82 11.77 -3.11
N GLU A 162 1.03 13.06 -3.30
CA GLU A 162 1.13 13.74 -4.59
C GLU A 162 2.41 13.43 -5.38
N PHE A 163 3.55 13.25 -4.70
CA PHE A 163 4.86 13.06 -5.36
C PHE A 163 5.13 11.65 -5.92
N VAL A 164 4.24 10.68 -5.65
CA VAL A 164 4.45 9.26 -6.01
C VAL A 164 3.85 8.93 -7.38
N CYS A 165 2.81 9.64 -7.81
CA CYS A 165 2.05 9.28 -9.01
C CYS A 165 2.86 9.33 -10.30
N LEU A 166 3.79 10.29 -10.43
CA LEU A 166 4.64 10.42 -11.61
C LEU A 166 5.54 9.20 -11.82
N LEU A 167 5.97 8.54 -10.73
CA LEU A 167 6.76 7.31 -10.80
C LEU A 167 5.92 6.06 -11.08
N LEU A 168 4.60 6.10 -10.90
CA LEU A 168 3.73 4.95 -11.14
C LEU A 168 3.11 4.97 -12.53
N GLU A 169 2.90 6.14 -13.13
CA GLU A 169 2.38 6.28 -14.50
C GLU A 169 3.29 5.59 -15.54
N ASP A 170 4.61 5.64 -15.36
CA ASP A 170 5.57 4.97 -16.24
C ASP A 170 5.51 3.43 -16.15
N TYR A 171 5.17 2.88 -14.98
CA TYR A 171 5.15 1.44 -14.73
C TYR A 171 3.75 0.82 -14.87
N LEU A 172 2.69 1.61 -14.71
CA LEU A 172 1.29 1.17 -14.68
C LEU A 172 0.40 2.05 -15.58
N PRO A 173 0.57 1.99 -16.92
CA PRO A 173 -0.06 2.92 -17.88
C PRO A 173 -1.59 2.80 -17.98
N LYS A 174 -2.23 1.89 -17.24
CA LYS A 174 -3.68 1.62 -17.26
C LYS A 174 -4.35 1.72 -15.88
N VAL A 175 -3.62 2.19 -14.86
CA VAL A 175 -4.15 2.30 -13.49
C VAL A 175 -4.72 3.70 -13.28
N TYR A 176 -5.97 3.77 -12.83
CA TYR A 176 -6.58 5.00 -12.36
C TYR A 176 -6.14 5.27 -10.92
N ILE A 177 -5.57 6.45 -10.67
CA ILE A 177 -5.14 6.84 -9.33
C ILE A 177 -6.11 7.85 -8.74
N GLU A 178 -6.79 7.47 -7.65
CA GLU A 178 -7.73 8.34 -6.92
C GLU A 178 -7.06 8.92 -5.67
N GLY A 179 -7.45 10.12 -5.24
CA GLY A 179 -6.96 10.72 -3.98
C GLY A 179 -5.71 11.59 -4.11
N VAL A 180 -5.21 11.79 -5.33
CA VAL A 180 -4.14 12.76 -5.62
C VAL A 180 -4.76 13.99 -6.29
N ASP A 181 -4.57 15.15 -5.67
CA ASP A 181 -5.01 16.43 -6.22
C ASP A 181 -3.98 16.90 -7.25
N TYR A 182 -3.98 16.24 -8.41
CA TYR A 182 -3.08 16.54 -9.53
C TYR A 182 -3.14 18.01 -9.95
N LEU A 183 -4.28 18.67 -9.73
CA LEU A 183 -4.53 20.01 -10.24
C LEU A 183 -3.90 21.11 -9.38
N GLY A 184 -3.53 20.84 -8.12
CA GLY A 184 -3.03 21.86 -7.21
C GLY A 184 -1.58 22.33 -7.45
N GLN A 185 -0.71 21.46 -7.97
CA GLN A 185 0.75 21.69 -8.04
C GLN A 185 1.38 21.51 -9.43
N LEU A 186 0.61 21.18 -10.46
CA LEU A 186 1.13 21.02 -11.83
C LEU A 186 1.23 22.36 -12.56
N SER A 187 2.32 22.56 -13.32
CA SER A 187 2.45 23.63 -14.32
C SER A 187 1.29 23.55 -15.32
N ASP A 188 0.82 24.68 -15.84
CA ASP A 188 -0.33 24.75 -16.76
C ASP A 188 -0.16 23.85 -17.99
N GLU A 189 1.08 23.61 -18.43
CA GLU A 189 1.41 22.70 -19.53
C GLU A 189 1.14 21.22 -19.20
N GLN A 190 1.40 20.81 -17.96
CA GLN A 190 1.16 19.45 -17.47
C GLN A 190 -0.33 19.23 -17.19
N ARG A 191 -1.03 20.27 -16.72
CA ARG A 191 -2.50 20.27 -16.61
C ARG A 191 -3.14 20.06 -17.98
N GLN A 192 -2.65 20.72 -19.02
CA GLN A 192 -3.15 20.58 -20.39
C GLN A 192 -3.00 19.14 -20.92
N ARG A 193 -1.89 18.46 -20.59
CA ARG A 193 -1.64 17.07 -20.99
C ARG A 193 -2.57 16.08 -20.29
N VAL A 194 -2.77 16.22 -18.98
CA VAL A 194 -3.70 15.36 -18.22
C VAL A 194 -5.15 15.57 -18.70
N LEU A 195 -5.56 16.82 -18.94
CA LEU A 195 -6.88 17.13 -19.50
C LEU A 195 -7.07 16.56 -20.91
N SER A 196 -6.02 16.54 -21.74
CA SER A 196 -6.08 15.96 -23.09
C SER A 196 -6.25 14.43 -23.09
N ILE A 197 -5.81 13.76 -22.02
CA ILE A 197 -6.00 12.32 -21.81
C ILE A 197 -7.41 12.01 -21.30
N SER A 198 -8.02 12.95 -20.57
CA SER A 198 -9.35 12.84 -19.98
C SER A 198 -10.48 13.35 -20.89
N ALA A 199 -10.19 13.89 -22.08
CA ALA A 199 -11.24 14.34 -22.96
C ALA A 199 -12.04 13.10 -23.44
N PRO A 200 -13.34 12.98 -23.11
CA PRO A 200 -14.16 11.99 -23.80
C PRO A 200 -14.13 12.34 -25.28
N ASP A 201 -13.95 11.33 -26.14
CA ASP A 201 -14.03 11.50 -27.59
C ASP A 201 -15.23 12.40 -27.91
N PRO A 202 -15.05 13.48 -28.70
CA PRO A 202 -16.15 14.35 -29.05
C PRO A 202 -17.23 13.48 -29.70
N VAL A 203 -18.36 13.37 -29.01
CA VAL A 203 -19.56 12.69 -29.52
C VAL A 203 -19.80 13.27 -30.91
N PRO A 204 -19.85 12.46 -31.98
CA PRO A 204 -20.10 12.97 -33.32
C PRO A 204 -21.44 13.71 -33.29
N LEU A 205 -21.40 15.03 -33.52
CA LEU A 205 -22.59 15.82 -33.73
C LEU A 205 -23.28 15.23 -34.96
N LEU A 206 -24.39 14.51 -34.71
CA LEU A 206 -25.34 14.12 -35.75
C LEU A 206 -25.76 15.40 -36.48
N GLU A 207 -25.31 15.56 -37.72
CA GLU A 207 -25.81 16.58 -38.63
C GLU A 207 -27.32 16.38 -38.73
N GLN A 208 -28.08 17.29 -38.11
CA GLN A 208 -29.49 17.43 -38.39
C GLN A 208 -29.60 17.93 -39.83
N HIS A 209 -29.86 17.00 -40.74
CA HIS A 209 -30.40 17.30 -42.06
C HIS A 209 -31.76 17.97 -41.85
N ASP A 210 -31.75 19.29 -41.94
CA ASP A 210 -32.94 20.13 -41.98
C ASP A 210 -33.63 19.87 -43.33
N GLN A 211 -34.59 18.93 -43.35
CA GLN A 211 -35.53 18.80 -44.46
C GLN A 211 -36.61 19.86 -44.29
N SER A 212 -36.35 21.04 -44.85
CA SER A 212 -37.39 21.98 -45.25
C SER A 212 -38.13 21.42 -46.47
N SER A 213 -39.09 20.52 -46.26
CA SER A 213 -40.13 20.25 -47.25
C SER A 213 -41.29 21.21 -47.03
N ASP A 214 -41.19 22.29 -47.79
CA ASP A 214 -42.27 22.99 -48.50
C ASP A 214 -43.60 22.22 -48.58
N SER A 215 -44.69 22.86 -48.19
CA SER A 215 -46.08 22.48 -48.51
C SER A 215 -46.99 23.69 -48.31
N ASP A 216 -46.99 24.57 -49.31
CA ASP A 216 -48.16 25.33 -49.72
C ASP A 216 -49.34 24.37 -50.01
N GLN A 217 -50.46 24.55 -49.32
CA GLN A 217 -51.84 24.60 -49.84
C GLN A 217 -52.88 24.72 -48.73
#